data_AF-A0AB36W574-F1
#
_entry.id   AF-A0AB36W574-F1
#
_cell.length_a   1.000
_cell.length_b   1.000
_cell.length_c   1.000
_cell.angle_alpha   90.00
_cell.angle_beta   90.00
_cell.angle_gamma   90.00
#
_symmetry.space_group_name_H-M   'P 1'
#
loop_
_entity.id
_entity.type
_entity.pdbx_description
1 polymer ?
#
loop_
_entity_poly.entity_id
_entity_poly.type
_entity_poly.pdbx_seq_one_letter_code
_entity_poly.pdbx_strand_id
1 'polypeptide(L)'
;MIDYSVVPGTGFLVDQTKSKNDVILIPTPSDDPNDPLNWSRGRKNLHMLCIVIYVFALGVPGTCIYSILPEISKATGISVGDLNAGTGYAFLFMGLGNIFFQPLALQIGKRPVYLFSVLSGAFFNLWQPWCSSNGQWIASKILAGLCTSPIEALPELSISELYFEHERGTYMGVYAVSLYASNYIAPLVAGFINQNSAELSVGGWRWVIFWSIIFASISFVFLFFFMEETAYDRKLRVTKDSNGEPLAVVTSGGQWEKAHTVVTVRTHSSSSDKEMANVLSNIGNQAELISVDEPPSYGPPKSFVQKLSVTSGFKKKFMMWQYIKNIACMYRLPIVLWSGFLYGATLIWYTVMNATEAMVLAAPPYNFSSAMCGLAYLSPCIFTCILYFYAGWTVDWLKVSIARKRGGRTEAEDRLWALLLYMILGPSALILWGVGAYHGIHWFGVVFGFGLTAGLCVLGCVNAVTYAIDCYHEMSGEVIAAVVVIRNLMSFAVSYGITPWVKNTGLQNTFIAAAFICLFCIGTFFVMMLTGKYWRTKTGTFYWKLVEKQREMGMAH
;
A
#
# COMPACT_ATOMS: atom_id res chain seq x y z
N MET A 1 -15.35 -12.35 -23.70
CA MET A 1 -15.09 -11.17 -24.55
C MET A 1 -15.10 -9.96 -23.64
N ILE A 2 -14.13 -9.04 -23.76
CA ILE A 2 -14.08 -7.84 -22.90
C ILE A 2 -15.04 -6.79 -23.46
N ASP A 3 -15.90 -6.24 -22.60
CA ASP A 3 -16.76 -5.11 -22.97
C ASP A 3 -16.01 -3.79 -22.81
N TYR A 4 -15.81 -3.12 -23.94
CA TYR A 4 -15.13 -1.83 -24.05
C TYR A 4 -15.97 -0.62 -23.62
N SER A 5 -17.28 -0.79 -23.46
CA SER A 5 -18.22 0.28 -23.09
C SER A 5 -18.24 0.58 -21.59
N VAL A 6 -17.71 -0.35 -20.78
CA VAL A 6 -17.64 -0.24 -19.32
C VAL A 6 -16.58 0.78 -18.91
N VAL A 7 -16.96 1.75 -18.08
CA VAL A 7 -15.99 2.69 -17.48
C VAL A 7 -15.29 1.98 -16.30
N PRO A 8 -13.95 1.81 -16.33
CA PRO A 8 -13.21 1.13 -15.27
C PRO A 8 -13.47 1.78 -13.90
N GLY A 9 -13.74 1.01 -12.85
CA GLY A 9 -14.00 1.51 -11.50
C GLY A 9 -15.39 2.11 -11.25
N THR A 10 -16.34 1.89 -12.16
CA THR A 10 -17.77 2.17 -11.92
C THR A 10 -18.52 0.86 -11.80
N GLY A 11 -19.16 0.65 -10.64
CA GLY A 11 -19.90 -0.58 -10.34
C GLY A 11 -21.14 -0.34 -9.48
N PHE A 12 -21.92 -1.39 -9.28
CA PHE A 12 -23.06 -1.40 -8.38
C PHE A 12 -22.68 -2.19 -7.13
N LEU A 13 -22.76 -1.56 -5.95
CA LEU A 13 -22.42 -2.22 -4.68
C LEU A 13 -23.65 -2.66 -3.87
N VAL A 14 -24.85 -2.16 -4.21
CA VAL A 14 -26.09 -2.47 -3.47
C VAL A 14 -27.17 -2.91 -4.46
N ASP A 15 -27.68 -4.12 -4.27
CA ASP A 15 -28.81 -4.64 -5.04
C ASP A 15 -30.13 -4.06 -4.50
N GLN A 16 -30.97 -3.51 -5.37
CA GLN A 16 -32.28 -2.97 -5.00
C GLN A 16 -33.39 -4.03 -5.00
N THR A 17 -33.15 -5.22 -5.56
CA THR A 17 -34.20 -6.21 -5.84
C THR A 17 -34.49 -7.16 -4.67
N LYS A 18 -33.56 -7.30 -3.71
CA LYS A 18 -33.74 -8.10 -2.49
C LYS A 18 -33.88 -7.20 -1.26
N SER A 19 -34.73 -7.63 -0.31
CA SER A 19 -34.96 -7.02 1.00
C SER A 19 -33.70 -6.36 1.58
N LYS A 20 -33.76 -5.03 1.80
CA LYS A 20 -32.83 -4.16 2.52
C LYS A 20 -31.66 -4.90 3.21
N ASN A 21 -30.52 -5.07 2.52
CA ASN A 21 -29.14 -5.03 3.06
C ASN A 21 -28.07 -5.84 2.28
N ASP A 22 -28.38 -6.54 1.19
CA ASP A 22 -27.34 -7.34 0.52
C ASP A 22 -26.37 -6.48 -0.32
N VAL A 23 -25.10 -6.51 0.08
CA VAL A 23 -23.97 -5.89 -0.63
C VAL A 23 -23.49 -6.88 -1.71
N ILE A 24 -23.36 -6.42 -2.95
CA ILE A 24 -22.83 -7.26 -4.04
C ILE A 24 -21.33 -7.47 -3.81
N LEU A 25 -20.91 -8.74 -3.78
CA LEU A 25 -19.52 -9.12 -3.60
C LEU A 25 -18.74 -8.95 -4.91
N ILE A 26 -17.79 -8.03 -4.90
CA ILE A 26 -16.87 -7.76 -6.02
C ILE A 26 -15.44 -7.94 -5.48
N PRO A 27 -14.58 -8.78 -6.10
CA PRO A 27 -14.88 -9.73 -7.18
C PRO A 27 -15.86 -10.83 -6.76
N THR A 28 -16.55 -11.42 -7.73
CA THR A 28 -17.44 -12.56 -7.46
C THR A 28 -16.60 -13.79 -7.08
N PRO A 29 -16.88 -14.48 -5.95
CA PRO A 29 -16.08 -15.63 -5.52
C PRO A 29 -16.22 -16.80 -6.50
N SER A 30 -15.13 -17.55 -6.74
CA SER A 30 -15.19 -18.80 -7.52
C SER A 30 -15.75 -19.95 -6.67
N ASP A 31 -16.13 -21.06 -7.31
CA ASP A 31 -16.53 -22.30 -6.61
C ASP A 31 -15.33 -23.18 -6.21
N ASP A 32 -14.10 -22.76 -6.53
CA ASP A 32 -12.87 -23.51 -6.17
C ASP A 32 -12.54 -23.35 -4.67
N PRO A 33 -12.35 -24.46 -3.93
CA PRO A 33 -11.93 -24.42 -2.53
C PRO A 33 -10.54 -23.81 -2.31
N ASN A 34 -9.72 -23.70 -3.34
CA ASN A 34 -8.40 -23.08 -3.27
C ASN A 34 -8.42 -21.56 -3.53
N ASP A 35 -9.54 -20.98 -3.95
CA ASP A 35 -9.69 -19.54 -4.14
C ASP A 35 -9.40 -18.78 -2.82
N PRO A 36 -8.43 -17.85 -2.79
CA PRO A 36 -8.15 -16.97 -1.65
C PRO A 36 -9.38 -16.24 -1.09
N LEU A 37 -10.35 -15.92 -1.96
CA LEU A 37 -11.59 -15.26 -1.55
C LEU A 37 -12.46 -16.15 -0.64
N ASN A 38 -12.38 -17.47 -0.80
CA ASN A 38 -13.17 -18.46 -0.05
C ASN A 38 -12.51 -18.93 1.25
N TRP A 39 -11.33 -18.40 1.61
CA TRP A 39 -10.64 -18.83 2.82
C TRP A 39 -11.43 -18.54 4.09
N SER A 40 -11.33 -19.43 5.08
CA SER A 40 -11.93 -19.22 6.40
C SER A 40 -11.35 -17.97 7.08
N ARG A 41 -12.14 -17.32 7.94
CA ARG A 41 -11.74 -16.08 8.62
C ARG A 41 -10.42 -16.23 9.38
N GLY A 42 -10.19 -17.38 10.04
CA GLY A 42 -8.94 -17.65 10.74
C GLY A 42 -7.72 -17.71 9.80
N ARG A 43 -7.88 -18.29 8.61
CA ARG A 43 -6.82 -18.37 7.59
C ARG A 43 -6.51 -17.00 7.00
N LYS A 44 -7.54 -16.20 6.70
CA LYS A 44 -7.35 -14.81 6.24
C LYS A 44 -6.65 -13.97 7.30
N ASN A 45 -7.05 -14.09 8.57
CA ASN A 45 -6.43 -13.37 9.67
C ASN A 45 -4.97 -13.78 9.91
N LEU A 46 -4.64 -15.08 9.79
CA LEU A 46 -3.25 -15.55 9.86
C LEU A 46 -2.39 -14.98 8.72
N HIS A 47 -2.94 -14.94 7.50
CA HIS A 47 -2.23 -14.34 6.36
C HIS A 47 -2.03 -12.83 6.56
N MET A 48 -3.05 -12.12 7.07
CA MET A 48 -2.90 -10.71 7.45
C MET A 48 -1.85 -10.50 8.54
N LEU A 49 -1.80 -11.35 9.56
CA LEU A 49 -0.76 -11.31 10.58
C LEU A 49 0.64 -11.50 9.96
N CYS A 50 0.78 -12.40 9.00
CA CYS A 50 2.03 -12.57 8.25
C CYS A 50 2.41 -11.29 7.49
N ILE A 51 1.46 -10.63 6.83
CA ILE A 51 1.71 -9.34 6.16
C ILE A 51 2.18 -8.28 7.17
N VAL A 52 1.54 -8.18 8.34
CA VAL A 52 1.94 -7.23 9.39
C VAL A 52 3.36 -7.53 9.88
N ILE A 53 3.66 -8.79 10.21
CA ILE A 53 5.00 -9.20 10.65
C ILE A 53 6.04 -8.92 9.59
N TYR A 54 5.74 -9.21 8.31
CA TYR A 54 6.61 -8.91 7.18
C TYR A 54 6.94 -7.42 7.07
N VAL A 55 5.93 -6.55 7.20
CA VAL A 55 6.11 -5.10 7.15
C VAL A 55 6.98 -4.63 8.32
N PHE A 56 6.74 -5.14 9.53
CA PHE A 56 7.58 -4.83 10.69
C PHE A 56 9.02 -5.33 10.51
N ALA A 57 9.21 -6.53 9.97
CA ALA A 57 10.52 -7.16 9.78
C ALA A 57 11.45 -6.32 8.88
N LEU A 58 10.89 -5.62 7.90
CA LEU A 58 11.64 -4.76 6.98
C LEU A 58 11.63 -3.28 7.38
N GLY A 59 10.51 -2.79 7.92
CA GLY A 59 10.39 -1.40 8.38
C GLY A 59 11.30 -1.09 9.56
N VAL A 60 11.41 -1.99 10.53
CA VAL A 60 12.22 -1.78 11.74
C VAL A 60 13.71 -1.58 11.42
N PRO A 61 14.38 -2.47 10.67
CA PRO A 61 15.77 -2.24 10.25
C PRO A 61 15.95 -1.01 9.36
N GLY A 62 14.94 -0.66 8.55
CA GLY A 62 15.00 0.51 7.67
C GLY A 62 14.99 1.84 8.41
N THR A 63 14.37 1.91 9.59
CA THR A 63 14.04 3.17 10.27
C THR A 63 14.63 3.33 11.66
N CYS A 64 15.17 2.27 12.28
CA CYS A 64 15.79 2.34 13.60
C CYS A 64 16.96 3.35 13.72
N ILE A 65 17.47 3.82 12.58
CA ILE A 65 18.63 4.70 12.50
C ILE A 65 18.28 6.16 12.80
N TYR A 66 17.04 6.60 12.55
CA TYR A 66 16.66 8.03 12.64
C TYR A 66 16.96 8.65 14.01
N SER A 67 16.65 7.95 15.11
CA SER A 67 16.89 8.46 16.47
C SER A 67 18.36 8.44 16.90
N ILE A 68 19.22 7.74 16.17
CA ILE A 68 20.65 7.57 16.49
C ILE A 68 21.58 8.24 15.47
N LEU A 69 21.04 8.96 14.47
CA LEU A 69 21.82 9.68 13.45
C LEU A 69 22.93 10.58 14.03
N PRO A 70 22.70 11.36 15.11
CA PRO A 70 23.77 12.19 15.69
C PRO A 70 24.93 11.37 16.27
N GLU A 71 24.64 10.21 16.87
CA GLU A 71 25.65 9.35 17.48
C GLU A 71 26.46 8.59 16.42
N ILE A 72 25.81 8.17 15.32
CA ILE A 72 26.51 7.61 14.16
C ILE A 72 27.44 8.66 13.55
N SER A 73 26.96 9.90 13.41
CA SER A 73 27.77 10.99 12.87
C SER A 73 29.03 11.25 13.71
N LYS A 74 28.91 11.27 15.05
CA LYS A 74 30.05 11.40 15.96
C LYS A 74 31.04 10.24 15.84
N ALA A 75 30.55 9.01 15.71
CA ALA A 75 31.40 7.81 15.69
C ALA A 75 32.09 7.56 14.34
N THR A 76 31.45 7.94 13.23
CA THR A 76 31.95 7.67 11.87
C THR A 76 32.58 8.89 11.20
N GLY A 77 32.33 10.10 11.72
CA GLY A 77 32.75 11.35 11.10
C GLY A 77 31.92 11.75 9.87
N ILE A 78 30.91 10.97 9.49
CA ILE A 78 30.01 11.26 8.36
C ILE A 78 29.00 12.32 8.79
N SER A 79 28.73 13.31 7.95
CA SER A 79 27.78 14.37 8.29
C SER A 79 26.34 13.83 8.38
N VAL A 80 25.51 14.40 9.24
CA VAL A 80 24.08 14.04 9.33
C VAL A 80 23.34 14.26 7.99
N GLY A 81 23.79 15.25 7.20
CA GLY A 81 23.27 15.48 5.85
C GLY A 81 23.55 14.32 4.90
N ASP A 82 24.79 13.79 4.91
CA ASP A 82 25.17 12.65 4.07
C ASP A 82 24.47 11.36 4.52
N LEU A 83 24.30 11.16 5.84
CA LEU A 83 23.53 10.03 6.37
C LEU A 83 22.07 10.07 5.90
N ASN A 84 21.44 11.25 5.95
CA ASN A 84 20.09 11.49 5.44
C ASN A 84 20.00 11.29 3.92
N ALA A 85 21.00 11.74 3.17
CA ALA A 85 21.08 11.51 1.73
C ALA A 85 21.17 10.01 1.41
N GLY A 86 21.95 9.24 2.19
CA GLY A 86 21.99 7.78 2.14
C GLY A 86 20.61 7.12 2.26
N THR A 87 19.81 7.58 3.21
CA THR A 87 18.42 7.12 3.38
C THR A 87 17.53 7.54 2.21
N GLY A 88 17.73 8.74 1.66
CA GLY A 88 17.08 9.18 0.42
C GLY A 88 17.35 8.22 -0.74
N TYR A 89 18.62 7.84 -0.95
CA TYR A 89 18.98 6.84 -1.98
C TYR A 89 18.33 5.48 -1.72
N ALA A 90 18.20 5.05 -0.45
CA ALA A 90 17.48 3.82 -0.13
C ALA A 90 16.02 3.87 -0.65
N PHE A 91 15.30 4.98 -0.41
CA PHE A 91 13.94 5.14 -0.92
C PHE A 91 13.88 5.15 -2.46
N LEU A 92 14.82 5.82 -3.13
CA LEU A 92 14.89 5.81 -4.60
C LEU A 92 14.99 4.37 -5.15
N PHE A 93 15.92 3.58 -4.61
CA PHE A 93 16.11 2.20 -5.04
C PHE A 93 15.01 1.25 -4.57
N MET A 94 14.31 1.59 -3.49
CA MET A 94 13.08 0.89 -3.09
C MET A 94 11.97 1.09 -4.13
N GLY A 95 11.84 2.29 -4.71
CA GLY A 95 10.92 2.54 -5.83
C GLY A 95 11.32 1.79 -7.08
N LEU A 96 12.58 1.94 -7.50
CA LEU A 96 13.09 1.30 -8.72
C LEU A 96 13.12 -0.23 -8.62
N GLY A 97 13.37 -0.79 -7.43
CA GLY A 97 13.36 -2.22 -7.18
C GLY A 97 12.00 -2.86 -7.49
N ASN A 98 10.91 -2.15 -7.24
CA ASN A 98 9.57 -2.66 -7.52
C ASN A 98 9.26 -2.85 -9.00
N ILE A 99 9.98 -2.17 -9.90
CA ILE A 99 9.90 -2.42 -11.35
C ILE A 99 10.34 -3.86 -11.66
N PHE A 100 11.26 -4.43 -10.86
CA PHE A 100 11.78 -5.78 -11.06
C PHE A 100 11.09 -6.81 -10.18
N PHE A 101 10.95 -6.55 -8.88
CA PHE A 101 10.43 -7.53 -7.94
C PHE A 101 8.91 -7.75 -8.04
N GLN A 102 8.14 -6.73 -8.48
CA GLN A 102 6.70 -6.91 -8.66
C GLN A 102 6.40 -7.91 -9.80
N PRO A 103 6.95 -7.73 -11.03
CA PRO A 103 6.84 -8.77 -12.06
C PRO A 103 7.37 -10.14 -11.63
N LEU A 104 8.46 -10.16 -10.86
CA LEU A 104 9.05 -11.40 -10.38
C LEU A 104 8.06 -12.17 -9.49
N ALA A 105 7.34 -11.46 -8.62
CA ALA A 105 6.33 -12.03 -7.75
C ALA A 105 5.12 -12.54 -8.51
N LEU A 106 4.67 -11.82 -9.55
CA LEU A 106 3.57 -12.27 -10.42
C LEU A 106 3.91 -13.54 -11.20
N GLN A 107 5.21 -13.80 -11.42
CA GLN A 107 5.67 -14.88 -12.28
C GLN A 107 6.16 -16.13 -11.54
N ILE A 108 6.85 -15.96 -10.41
CA ILE A 108 7.39 -17.05 -9.60
C ILE A 108 6.41 -17.43 -8.46
N GLY A 109 5.57 -16.48 -8.05
CA GLY A 109 4.80 -16.53 -6.81
C GLY A 109 5.28 -15.47 -5.83
N LYS A 110 4.40 -14.97 -4.98
CA LYS A 110 4.70 -13.87 -4.06
C LYS A 110 5.53 -14.35 -2.89
N ARG A 111 5.28 -15.58 -2.40
CA ARG A 111 5.95 -16.13 -1.22
C ARG A 111 7.49 -16.16 -1.33
N PRO A 112 8.11 -16.71 -2.40
CA PRO A 112 9.56 -16.63 -2.55
C PRO A 112 10.10 -15.20 -2.52
N VAL A 113 9.37 -14.24 -3.08
CA VAL A 113 9.80 -12.83 -3.09
C VAL A 113 9.71 -12.22 -1.68
N TYR A 114 8.67 -12.52 -0.90
CA TYR A 114 8.57 -12.12 0.50
C TYR A 114 9.72 -12.68 1.36
N LEU A 115 10.04 -13.97 1.20
CA LEU A 115 11.11 -14.60 1.98
C LEU A 115 12.49 -14.06 1.58
N PHE A 116 12.71 -13.86 0.27
CA PHE A 116 13.94 -13.29 -0.24
C PHE A 116 14.16 -11.85 0.25
N SER A 117 13.12 -11.01 0.25
CA SER A 117 13.26 -9.61 0.66
C SER A 117 13.59 -9.46 2.15
N VAL A 118 12.99 -10.27 3.04
CA VAL A 118 13.35 -10.26 4.48
C VAL A 118 14.79 -10.71 4.69
N LEU A 119 15.20 -11.81 4.07
CA LEU A 119 16.53 -12.37 4.25
C LEU A 119 17.63 -11.43 3.72
N SER A 120 17.43 -10.91 2.50
CA SER A 120 18.37 -9.97 1.89
C SER A 120 18.38 -8.61 2.61
N GLY A 121 17.21 -8.13 3.06
CA GLY A 121 17.10 -6.93 3.89
C GLY A 121 17.88 -7.07 5.20
N ALA A 122 17.77 -8.21 5.90
CA ALA A 122 18.55 -8.48 7.11
C ALA A 122 20.07 -8.52 6.83
N PHE A 123 20.48 -9.15 5.72
CA PHE A 123 21.88 -9.25 5.32
C PHE A 123 22.51 -7.89 4.99
N PHE A 124 21.84 -7.03 4.22
CA PHE A 124 22.38 -5.71 3.89
C PHE A 124 22.34 -4.72 5.06
N ASN A 125 21.39 -4.88 5.98
CA ASN A 125 21.42 -4.12 7.24
C ASN A 125 22.57 -4.57 8.15
N LEU A 126 22.95 -5.84 8.13
CA LEU A 126 24.11 -6.35 8.85
C LEU A 126 25.40 -5.67 8.43
N TRP A 127 25.54 -5.21 7.18
CA TRP A 127 26.76 -4.50 6.75
C TRP A 127 26.95 -3.12 7.43
N GLN A 128 25.88 -2.43 7.81
CA GLN A 128 25.91 -1.02 8.22
C GLN A 128 26.79 -0.68 9.44
N PRO A 129 26.89 -1.50 10.50
CA PRO A 129 27.74 -1.21 11.68
C PRO A 129 29.24 -1.13 11.38
N TRP A 130 29.68 -1.73 10.27
CA TRP A 130 31.07 -1.79 9.82
C TRP A 130 31.41 -0.76 8.74
N CYS A 131 30.45 0.05 8.30
CA CYS A 131 30.71 1.11 7.34
C CYS A 131 31.57 2.21 7.96
N SER A 132 32.72 2.50 7.34
CA SER A 132 33.69 3.52 7.78
C SER A 132 33.85 4.66 6.78
N SER A 133 33.22 4.56 5.61
CA SER A 133 33.24 5.57 4.54
C SER A 133 31.83 5.91 4.08
N ASN A 134 31.62 7.16 3.65
CA ASN A 134 30.36 7.61 3.07
C ASN A 134 29.96 6.75 1.86
N GLY A 135 30.91 6.34 1.01
CA GLY A 135 30.63 5.47 -0.14
C GLY A 135 30.12 4.08 0.27
N GLN A 136 30.70 3.50 1.33
CA GLN A 136 30.23 2.21 1.87
C GLN A 136 28.82 2.34 2.48
N TRP A 137 28.56 3.45 3.17
CA TRP A 137 27.23 3.73 3.73
C TRP A 137 26.18 3.82 2.62
N ILE A 138 26.41 4.63 1.59
CA ILE A 138 25.50 4.78 0.46
C ILE A 138 25.30 3.45 -0.27
N ALA A 139 26.38 2.70 -0.54
CA ALA A 139 26.27 1.39 -1.19
C ALA A 139 25.41 0.40 -0.38
N SER A 140 25.59 0.35 0.94
CA SER A 140 24.78 -0.49 1.82
C SER A 140 23.29 -0.11 1.76
N LYS A 141 22.99 1.20 1.68
CA LYS A 141 21.62 1.73 1.61
C LYS A 141 20.94 1.49 0.27
N ILE A 142 21.69 1.61 -0.83
CA ILE A 142 21.20 1.30 -2.18
C ILE A 142 20.78 -0.17 -2.28
N LEU A 143 21.66 -1.08 -1.84
CA LEU A 143 21.38 -2.53 -1.91
C LEU A 143 20.28 -2.95 -0.94
N ALA A 144 20.27 -2.40 0.28
CA ALA A 144 19.17 -2.63 1.21
C ALA A 144 17.84 -2.15 0.61
N GLY A 145 17.76 -0.92 0.10
CA GLY A 145 16.55 -0.36 -0.50
C GLY A 145 16.05 -1.17 -1.70
N LEU A 146 16.95 -1.59 -2.59
CA LEU A 146 16.60 -2.42 -3.75
C LEU A 146 15.96 -3.75 -3.33
N CYS A 147 16.55 -4.42 -2.33
CA CYS A 147 16.09 -5.72 -1.86
C CYS A 147 14.82 -5.64 -1.00
N THR A 148 14.60 -4.54 -0.28
CA THR A 148 13.40 -4.33 0.54
C THR A 148 12.22 -3.76 -0.24
N SER A 149 12.37 -3.43 -1.52
CA SER A 149 11.31 -2.90 -2.38
C SER A 149 9.95 -3.61 -2.26
N PRO A 150 9.87 -4.96 -2.18
CA PRO A 150 8.59 -5.64 -2.28
C PRO A 150 7.64 -5.35 -1.11
N ILE A 151 8.13 -4.76 -0.01
CA ILE A 151 7.33 -4.28 1.13
C ILE A 151 6.22 -3.30 0.73
N GLU A 152 6.42 -2.58 -0.37
CA GLU A 152 5.55 -1.48 -0.76
C GLU A 152 4.49 -1.86 -1.78
N ALA A 153 4.62 -3.01 -2.45
CA ALA A 153 3.74 -3.41 -3.52
C ALA A 153 3.05 -4.77 -3.27
N LEU A 154 3.77 -5.75 -2.72
CA LEU A 154 3.23 -7.09 -2.52
C LEU A 154 2.12 -7.16 -1.47
N PRO A 155 2.23 -6.51 -0.29
CA PRO A 155 1.15 -6.50 0.69
C PRO A 155 -0.16 -5.98 0.13
N GLU A 156 -0.11 -4.86 -0.61
CA GLU A 156 -1.28 -4.25 -1.22
C GLU A 156 -1.92 -5.20 -2.24
N LEU A 157 -1.10 -5.82 -3.08
CA LEU A 157 -1.56 -6.81 -4.05
C LEU A 157 -2.22 -8.03 -3.37
N SER A 158 -1.58 -8.60 -2.34
CA SER A 158 -2.13 -9.74 -1.58
C SER A 158 -3.46 -9.40 -0.90
N ILE A 159 -3.59 -8.21 -0.31
CA ILE A 159 -4.85 -7.76 0.30
C ILE A 159 -5.96 -7.62 -0.75
N SER A 160 -5.61 -7.12 -1.94
CA SER A 160 -6.58 -6.94 -3.02
C SER A 160 -7.14 -8.25 -3.59
N GLU A 161 -6.44 -9.36 -3.38
CA GLU A 161 -6.87 -10.69 -3.82
C GLU A 161 -7.64 -11.48 -2.75
N LEU A 162 -7.46 -11.15 -1.47
CA LEU A 162 -8.08 -11.86 -0.34
C LEU A 162 -9.44 -11.28 0.09
N TYR A 163 -9.64 -9.99 -0.13
CA TYR A 163 -10.79 -9.23 0.41
C TYR A 163 -11.62 -8.57 -0.68
N PHE A 164 -12.93 -8.56 -0.46
CA PHE A 164 -13.90 -7.92 -1.34
C PHE A 164 -13.81 -6.39 -1.27
N GLU A 165 -14.27 -5.72 -2.32
CA GLU A 165 -14.17 -4.26 -2.52
C GLU A 165 -14.72 -3.43 -1.34
N HIS A 166 -15.76 -3.92 -0.67
CA HIS A 166 -16.41 -3.23 0.47
C HIS A 166 -15.66 -3.37 1.80
N GLU A 167 -14.79 -4.37 1.96
CA GLU A 167 -13.95 -4.57 3.15
C GLU A 167 -12.48 -4.22 2.89
N ARG A 168 -12.09 -4.11 1.61
CA ARG A 168 -10.70 -3.90 1.18
C ARG A 168 -10.09 -2.63 1.76
N GLY A 169 -10.87 -1.55 1.89
CA GLY A 169 -10.40 -0.28 2.45
C GLY A 169 -9.88 -0.45 3.88
N THR A 170 -10.65 -1.13 4.72
CA THR A 170 -10.27 -1.45 6.09
C THR A 170 -8.97 -2.25 6.18
N TYR A 171 -8.82 -3.34 5.41
CA TYR A 171 -7.60 -4.17 5.45
C TYR A 171 -6.37 -3.50 4.81
N MET A 172 -6.56 -2.67 3.78
CA MET A 172 -5.51 -1.78 3.27
C MET A 172 -5.07 -0.78 4.33
N GLY A 173 -6.01 -0.31 5.16
CA GLY A 173 -5.72 0.49 6.34
C GLY A 173 -4.87 -0.26 7.37
N VAL A 174 -5.14 -1.54 7.65
CA VAL A 174 -4.30 -2.36 8.56
C VAL A 174 -2.86 -2.41 8.07
N TYR A 175 -2.66 -2.62 6.77
CA TYR A 175 -1.34 -2.56 6.15
C TYR A 175 -0.70 -1.18 6.31
N ALA A 176 -1.42 -0.11 5.96
CA ALA A 176 -0.90 1.25 6.05
C ALA A 176 -0.49 1.61 7.48
N VAL A 177 -1.30 1.25 8.49
CA VAL A 177 -0.93 1.40 9.90
C VAL A 177 0.30 0.62 10.24
N SER A 178 0.39 -0.63 9.81
CA SER A 178 1.54 -1.48 10.13
C SER A 178 2.82 -0.89 9.54
N LEU A 179 2.74 -0.35 8.31
CA LEU A 179 3.84 0.32 7.65
C LEU A 179 4.30 1.55 8.43
N TYR A 180 3.39 2.47 8.73
CA TYR A 180 3.72 3.70 9.48
C TYR A 180 4.10 3.42 10.94
N ALA A 181 3.39 2.53 11.63
CA ALA A 181 3.68 2.15 13.00
C ALA A 181 5.06 1.49 13.12
N SER A 182 5.44 0.60 12.19
CA SER A 182 6.78 0.01 12.20
C SER A 182 7.88 1.08 12.12
N ASN A 183 7.64 2.11 11.29
CA ASN A 183 8.53 3.22 11.05
C ASN A 183 8.65 4.21 12.24
N TYR A 184 7.67 4.25 13.14
CA TYR A 184 7.69 5.09 14.34
C TYR A 184 8.10 4.32 15.60
N ILE A 185 7.73 3.05 15.71
CA ILE A 185 8.12 2.17 16.83
C ILE A 185 9.62 1.88 16.77
N ALA A 186 10.22 1.77 15.59
CA ALA A 186 11.64 1.45 15.51
C ALA A 186 12.55 2.56 16.08
N PRO A 187 12.39 3.85 15.74
CA PRO A 187 13.15 4.93 16.39
C PRO A 187 12.89 5.03 17.90
N LEU A 188 11.66 4.77 18.35
CA LEU A 188 11.27 4.75 19.76
C LEU A 188 12.11 3.72 20.54
N VAL A 189 12.10 2.47 20.09
CA VAL A 189 12.85 1.38 20.74
C VAL A 189 14.37 1.61 20.60
N ALA A 190 14.82 2.08 19.43
CA ALA A 190 16.22 2.39 19.16
C ALA A 190 16.80 3.44 20.12
N GLY A 191 16.03 4.48 20.47
CA GLY A 191 16.46 5.52 21.40
C GLY A 191 16.79 4.96 22.79
N PHE A 192 15.92 4.10 23.33
CA PHE A 192 16.13 3.44 24.63
C PHE A 192 17.28 2.44 24.60
N ILE A 193 17.35 1.62 23.55
CA ILE A 193 18.44 0.65 23.39
C ILE A 193 19.78 1.38 23.33
N ASN A 194 19.87 2.48 22.59
CA ASN A 194 21.11 3.25 22.46
C ASN A 194 21.56 3.85 23.79
N GLN A 195 20.64 4.45 24.57
CA GLN A 195 21.00 5.03 25.87
C GLN A 195 21.49 3.95 26.85
N ASN A 196 20.74 2.86 27.00
CA ASN A 196 21.10 1.77 27.92
C ASN A 196 22.40 1.08 27.47
N SER A 197 22.59 0.87 26.16
CA SER A 197 23.79 0.26 25.60
C SER A 197 25.04 1.14 25.77
N ALA A 198 24.88 2.46 25.66
CA ALA A 198 25.95 3.42 25.92
C ALA A 198 26.32 3.43 27.42
N GLU A 199 25.33 3.41 28.31
CA GLU A 199 25.54 3.35 29.75
C GLU A 199 26.25 2.05 30.19
N LEU A 200 25.87 0.91 29.61
CA LEU A 200 26.51 -0.37 29.89
C LEU A 200 27.86 -0.57 29.16
N SER A 201 28.31 0.38 28.32
CA SER A 201 29.50 0.23 27.45
C SER A 201 29.44 -0.98 26.49
N VAL A 202 28.24 -1.48 26.19
CA VAL A 202 28.02 -2.67 25.33
C VAL A 202 27.63 -2.22 23.92
N GLY A 203 28.58 -1.65 23.17
CA GLY A 203 28.45 -1.46 21.71
C GLY A 203 27.69 -0.23 21.20
N GLY A 204 27.02 0.54 22.07
CA GLY A 204 26.30 1.78 21.74
C GLY A 204 25.33 1.64 20.55
N TRP A 205 25.42 2.57 19.59
CA TRP A 205 24.53 2.64 18.43
C TRP A 205 24.57 1.39 17.53
N ARG A 206 25.66 0.62 17.53
CA ARG A 206 25.78 -0.61 16.72
C ARG A 206 24.82 -1.70 17.22
N TRP A 207 24.55 -1.75 18.52
CA TRP A 207 23.66 -2.75 19.12
C TRP A 207 22.20 -2.58 18.68
N VAL A 208 21.77 -1.35 18.41
CA VAL A 208 20.46 -1.05 17.83
C VAL A 208 20.26 -1.76 16.49
N ILE A 209 21.29 -1.75 15.64
CA ILE A 209 21.24 -2.40 14.32
C ILE A 209 21.20 -3.92 14.50
N PHE A 210 22.03 -4.50 15.37
CA PHE A 210 21.99 -5.94 15.65
C PHE A 210 20.65 -6.42 16.17
N TRP A 211 20.02 -5.67 17.07
CA TRP A 211 18.68 -5.98 17.57
C TRP A 211 17.64 -6.01 16.44
N SER A 212 17.69 -5.03 15.52
CA SER A 212 16.78 -5.00 14.37
C SER A 212 16.94 -6.22 13.45
N ILE A 213 18.17 -6.72 13.30
CA ILE A 213 18.47 -7.91 12.48
C ILE A 213 17.97 -9.19 13.16
N ILE A 214 18.10 -9.30 14.49
CA ILE A 214 17.55 -10.43 15.26
C ILE A 214 16.03 -10.47 15.06
N PHE A 215 15.36 -9.34 15.19
CA PHE A 215 13.92 -9.24 14.96
C PHE A 215 13.51 -9.63 13.53
N ALA A 216 14.24 -9.15 12.51
CA ALA A 216 14.01 -9.52 11.11
C ALA A 216 14.23 -11.02 10.86
N SER A 217 15.25 -11.62 11.50
CA SER A 217 15.58 -13.05 11.36
C SER A 217 14.54 -13.95 12.02
N ILE A 218 14.04 -13.59 13.20
CA ILE A 218 12.93 -14.31 13.84
C ILE A 218 11.66 -14.22 12.98
N SER A 219 11.40 -13.03 12.43
CA SER A 219 10.27 -12.81 11.54
C SER A 219 10.38 -13.64 10.26
N PHE A 220 11.59 -13.81 9.70
CA PHE A 220 11.83 -14.71 8.57
C PHE A 220 11.43 -16.15 8.88
N VAL A 221 11.84 -16.67 10.04
CA VAL A 221 11.46 -18.04 10.47
C VAL A 221 9.95 -18.17 10.59
N PHE A 222 9.27 -17.18 11.17
CA PHE A 222 7.82 -17.17 11.26
C PHE A 222 7.16 -17.17 9.88
N LEU A 223 7.57 -16.28 8.97
CA LEU A 223 7.01 -16.20 7.63
C LEU A 223 7.27 -17.48 6.82
N PHE A 224 8.41 -18.14 7.03
CA PHE A 224 8.73 -19.39 6.37
C PHE A 224 7.68 -20.48 6.65
N PHE A 225 7.21 -20.59 7.89
CA PHE A 225 6.25 -21.61 8.31
C PHE A 225 4.77 -21.23 8.12
N PHE A 226 4.42 -19.95 8.20
CA PHE A 226 3.02 -19.52 8.23
C PHE A 226 2.55 -18.78 6.96
N MET A 227 3.45 -18.26 6.13
CA MET A 227 3.07 -17.51 4.94
C MET A 227 2.67 -18.44 3.81
N GLU A 228 1.40 -18.37 3.41
CA GLU A 228 0.83 -19.11 2.27
C GLU A 228 0.84 -18.27 0.98
N GLU A 229 0.88 -18.93 -0.18
CA GLU A 229 0.80 -18.29 -1.50
C GLU A 229 -0.63 -17.85 -1.83
N THR A 230 -0.77 -16.65 -2.41
CA THR A 230 -2.08 -16.03 -2.72
C THR A 230 -2.37 -15.95 -4.21
N ALA A 231 -1.36 -16.15 -5.08
CA ALA A 231 -1.57 -16.18 -6.52
C ALA A 231 -2.56 -17.30 -6.93
N TYR A 232 -3.68 -16.90 -7.53
CA TYR A 232 -4.74 -17.80 -8.00
C TYR A 232 -5.35 -17.26 -9.29
N ASP A 233 -5.32 -18.04 -10.37
CA ASP A 233 -5.91 -17.65 -11.66
C ASP A 233 -7.43 -17.93 -11.63
N ARG A 234 -8.26 -16.89 -11.49
CA ARG A 234 -9.72 -17.06 -11.33
C ARG A 234 -10.42 -17.40 -12.64
N LYS A 235 -11.30 -18.41 -12.60
CA LYS A 235 -12.20 -18.78 -13.68
C LYS A 235 -13.64 -18.85 -13.19
N LEU A 236 -14.53 -18.04 -13.77
CA LEU A 236 -15.94 -17.94 -13.39
C LEU A 236 -16.82 -18.76 -14.34
N ARG A 237 -17.81 -19.45 -13.79
CA ARG A 237 -18.78 -20.24 -14.56
C ARG A 237 -19.95 -19.37 -14.98
N VAL A 238 -20.28 -19.41 -16.27
CA VAL A 238 -21.34 -18.58 -16.83
C VAL A 238 -22.28 -19.40 -17.71
N THR A 239 -23.57 -19.30 -17.44
CA THR A 239 -24.62 -19.84 -18.31
C THR A 239 -24.69 -18.96 -19.55
N LYS A 240 -24.60 -19.53 -20.76
CA LYS A 240 -24.70 -18.78 -22.03
C LYS A 240 -26.11 -18.92 -22.62
N ASP A 241 -26.58 -17.88 -23.32
CA ASP A 241 -27.81 -17.92 -24.13
C ASP A 241 -27.59 -18.75 -25.41
N SER A 242 -28.67 -19.05 -26.14
CA SER A 242 -28.62 -19.75 -27.44
C SER A 242 -27.76 -19.03 -28.50
N ASN A 243 -27.44 -17.75 -28.26
CA ASN A 243 -26.57 -16.90 -29.10
C ASN A 243 -25.11 -16.82 -28.58
N GLY A 244 -24.76 -17.52 -27.50
CA GLY A 244 -23.41 -17.54 -26.92
C GLY A 244 -23.08 -16.41 -25.94
N GLU A 245 -24.03 -15.50 -25.67
CA GLU A 245 -23.87 -14.38 -24.72
C GLU A 245 -24.05 -14.82 -23.26
N PRO A 246 -23.27 -14.29 -22.30
CA PRO A 246 -23.35 -14.67 -20.88
C PRO A 246 -24.67 -14.19 -20.22
N LEU A 247 -25.49 -15.12 -19.74
CA LEU A 247 -26.79 -14.87 -19.07
C LEU A 247 -26.70 -14.78 -17.54
N ALA A 248 -25.85 -15.56 -16.89
CA ALA A 248 -25.73 -15.53 -15.43
C ALA A 248 -24.43 -16.16 -14.97
N VAL A 249 -23.74 -15.51 -14.03
CA VAL A 249 -22.64 -16.14 -13.31
C VAL A 249 -23.25 -17.03 -12.23
N VAL A 250 -22.95 -18.33 -12.31
CA VAL A 250 -23.43 -19.32 -11.36
C VAL A 250 -22.28 -19.62 -10.42
N THR A 251 -22.42 -19.19 -9.16
CA THR A 251 -21.51 -19.57 -8.08
C THR A 251 -22.32 -20.36 -7.06
N SER A 252 -22.03 -21.65 -6.95
CA SER A 252 -22.61 -22.51 -5.93
C SER A 252 -21.86 -22.23 -4.63
N GLY A 253 -22.45 -21.40 -3.75
CA GLY A 253 -21.89 -21.05 -2.44
C GLY A 253 -21.78 -22.25 -1.49
N GLY A 254 -20.95 -23.24 -1.86
CA GLY A 254 -20.75 -24.50 -1.14
C GLY A 254 -21.91 -25.50 -1.18
N GLN A 255 -22.99 -25.25 -1.94
CA GLN A 255 -24.12 -26.18 -2.07
C GLN A 255 -24.47 -26.41 -3.54
N TRP A 256 -24.04 -27.55 -4.08
CA TRP A 256 -24.26 -27.94 -5.49
C TRP A 256 -25.75 -28.15 -5.84
N GLU A 257 -26.61 -28.39 -4.84
CA GLU A 257 -28.06 -28.59 -5.03
C GLU A 257 -28.87 -27.28 -5.03
N LYS A 258 -28.26 -26.15 -4.63
CA LYS A 258 -28.89 -24.82 -4.63
C LYS A 258 -27.94 -23.83 -5.27
N ALA A 259 -27.84 -23.88 -6.60
CA ALA A 259 -27.19 -22.84 -7.38
C ALA A 259 -27.89 -21.49 -7.09
N HIS A 260 -27.25 -20.66 -6.27
CA HIS A 260 -27.68 -19.28 -6.10
C HIS A 260 -27.24 -18.51 -7.34
N THR A 261 -28.17 -18.19 -8.22
CA THR A 261 -27.97 -17.22 -9.30
C THR A 261 -27.67 -15.87 -8.65
N VAL A 262 -26.41 -15.41 -8.70
CA VAL A 262 -26.02 -14.13 -8.10
C VAL A 262 -26.50 -12.95 -8.97
N VAL A 263 -26.69 -13.17 -10.28
CA VAL A 263 -27.26 -12.18 -11.21
C VAL A 263 -28.17 -12.88 -12.22
N THR A 264 -29.49 -12.67 -12.14
CA THR A 264 -30.47 -13.20 -13.10
C THR A 264 -30.69 -12.19 -14.23
N VAL A 265 -30.45 -12.59 -15.49
CA VAL A 265 -30.76 -11.78 -16.68
C VAL A 265 -32.18 -12.05 -17.16
N ARG A 266 -32.93 -10.96 -17.33
CA ARG A 266 -34.26 -10.84 -17.97
C ARG A 266 -35.44 -11.44 -17.19
N THR A 267 -36.17 -10.58 -16.49
CA THR A 267 -37.63 -10.65 -16.48
C THR A 267 -38.15 -9.53 -17.36
N HIS A 268 -39.01 -9.85 -18.32
CA HIS A 268 -39.48 -8.93 -19.36
C HIS A 268 -39.98 -7.58 -18.81
N SER A 269 -39.58 -6.51 -19.50
CA SER A 269 -40.12 -5.14 -19.53
C SER A 269 -39.75 -4.14 -18.41
N SER A 270 -38.95 -3.14 -18.79
CA SER A 270 -38.95 -1.71 -18.42
C SER A 270 -37.52 -1.17 -18.26
N SER A 271 -37.35 0.15 -18.22
CA SER A 271 -36.12 0.97 -18.30
C SER A 271 -34.88 0.56 -17.46
N SER A 272 -35.00 -0.48 -16.64
CA SER A 272 -33.99 -1.15 -15.81
C SER A 272 -32.91 -1.91 -16.60
N ASP A 273 -33.16 -2.22 -17.88
CA ASP A 273 -32.31 -3.10 -18.71
C ASP A 273 -30.91 -2.54 -19.00
N LYS A 274 -30.74 -1.21 -19.08
CA LYS A 274 -29.41 -0.59 -19.31
C LYS A 274 -28.50 -0.68 -18.10
N GLU A 275 -29.07 -0.68 -16.89
CA GLU A 275 -28.29 -0.73 -15.66
C GLU A 275 -27.80 -2.15 -15.36
N MET A 276 -28.66 -3.16 -15.56
CA MET A 276 -28.29 -4.56 -15.36
C MET A 276 -27.33 -5.07 -16.44
N ALA A 277 -27.47 -4.62 -17.70
CA ALA A 277 -26.51 -4.92 -18.76
C ALA A 277 -25.08 -4.44 -18.41
N ASN A 278 -24.96 -3.27 -17.76
CA ASN A 278 -23.67 -2.74 -17.27
C ASN A 278 -23.07 -3.54 -16.09
N VAL A 279 -23.89 -4.30 -15.35
CA VAL A 279 -23.42 -5.18 -14.26
C VAL A 279 -22.78 -6.44 -14.84
N LEU A 280 -23.39 -7.06 -15.84
CA LEU A 280 -22.84 -8.27 -16.47
C LEU A 280 -21.61 -8.00 -17.32
N SER A 281 -21.57 -6.84 -18.00
CA SER A 281 -20.36 -6.42 -18.71
C SER A 281 -19.18 -6.15 -17.78
N ASN A 282 -19.45 -5.59 -16.59
CA ASN A 282 -18.46 -5.48 -15.52
C ASN A 282 -17.96 -6.86 -15.07
N ILE A 283 -18.83 -7.85 -14.93
CA ILE A 283 -18.44 -9.20 -14.47
C ILE A 283 -17.67 -9.99 -15.54
N GLY A 284 -18.07 -9.89 -16.82
CA GLY A 284 -17.31 -10.50 -17.93
C GLY A 284 -15.90 -9.92 -18.10
N ASN A 285 -15.71 -8.71 -17.59
CA ASN A 285 -14.42 -8.06 -17.50
C ASN A 285 -13.60 -8.41 -16.25
N GLN A 286 -14.10 -9.23 -15.31
CA GLN A 286 -13.41 -9.57 -14.04
C GLN A 286 -12.69 -10.92 -14.01
N ALA A 287 -13.09 -11.89 -14.86
CA ALA A 287 -12.48 -13.21 -14.89
C ALA A 287 -12.64 -13.90 -16.25
N GLU A 288 -11.90 -14.99 -16.46
CA GLU A 288 -12.11 -15.88 -17.60
C GLU A 288 -13.44 -16.64 -17.42
N LEU A 289 -14.35 -16.52 -18.39
CA LEU A 289 -15.68 -17.13 -18.32
C LEU A 289 -15.67 -18.53 -18.95
N ILE A 290 -15.95 -19.56 -18.16
CA ILE A 290 -16.13 -20.95 -18.61
C ILE A 290 -17.64 -21.25 -18.72
N SER A 291 -18.05 -22.01 -19.73
CA SER A 291 -19.44 -22.51 -19.84
C SER A 291 -19.77 -23.55 -18.76
N VAL A 292 -21.01 -23.52 -18.25
CA VAL A 292 -21.53 -24.46 -17.24
C VAL A 292 -21.45 -25.93 -17.69
N ASP A 293 -21.42 -26.18 -19.01
CA ASP A 293 -21.39 -27.52 -19.60
C ASP A 293 -20.05 -28.29 -19.37
N GLU A 294 -19.00 -27.61 -18.90
CA GLU A 294 -17.75 -28.28 -18.52
C GLU A 294 -17.77 -28.69 -17.02
N PRO A 295 -17.58 -29.98 -16.70
CA PRO A 295 -17.55 -30.43 -15.32
C PRO A 295 -16.40 -29.75 -14.56
N PRO A 296 -16.60 -29.34 -13.30
CA PRO A 296 -15.55 -28.70 -12.52
C PRO A 296 -14.44 -29.69 -12.22
N SER A 297 -13.34 -29.61 -12.95
CA SER A 297 -12.08 -30.21 -12.51
C SER A 297 -11.37 -29.25 -11.55
N TYR A 298 -11.97 -29.00 -10.39
CA TYR A 298 -11.24 -28.35 -9.30
C TYR A 298 -10.35 -29.41 -8.66
N GLY A 299 -9.05 -29.10 -8.54
CA GLY A 299 -8.12 -29.96 -7.83
C GLY A 299 -8.54 -30.12 -6.35
N PRO A 300 -8.16 -31.23 -5.69
CA PRO A 300 -8.41 -31.38 -4.25
C PRO A 300 -7.80 -30.21 -3.46
N PRO A 301 -8.34 -29.89 -2.27
CA PRO A 301 -7.78 -28.83 -1.43
C PRO A 301 -6.32 -29.14 -1.13
N LYS A 302 -5.42 -28.19 -1.39
CA LYS A 302 -3.97 -28.38 -1.20
C LYS A 302 -3.67 -28.79 0.26
N SER A 303 -2.74 -29.73 0.46
CA SER A 303 -2.26 -30.07 1.82
C SER A 303 -1.44 -28.92 2.43
N PHE A 304 -1.22 -28.89 3.74
CA PHE A 304 -0.46 -27.81 4.40
C PHE A 304 0.95 -27.61 3.81
N VAL A 305 1.66 -28.69 3.48
CA VAL A 305 2.98 -28.63 2.85
C VAL A 305 2.90 -28.16 1.38
N GLN A 306 1.83 -28.53 0.66
CA GLN A 306 1.60 -28.05 -0.71
C GLN A 306 1.20 -26.55 -0.74
N LYS A 307 0.48 -26.07 0.28
CA LYS A 307 0.18 -24.64 0.49
C LYS A 307 1.44 -23.83 0.79
N LEU A 308 2.40 -24.44 1.49
CA LEU A 308 3.74 -23.92 1.74
C LEU A 308 4.74 -24.25 0.62
N SER A 309 4.29 -24.58 -0.59
CA SER A 309 5.22 -24.74 -1.72
C SER A 309 5.70 -23.36 -2.19
N VAL A 310 7.03 -23.23 -2.37
CA VAL A 310 7.66 -22.04 -2.95
C VAL A 310 7.39 -21.94 -4.45
N THR A 311 7.01 -23.05 -5.10
CA THR A 311 6.89 -23.15 -6.56
C THR A 311 5.44 -23.15 -7.06
N SER A 312 4.44 -23.08 -6.16
CA SER A 312 3.03 -23.17 -6.54
C SER A 312 2.54 -22.02 -7.42
N GLY A 313 3.24 -20.88 -7.45
CA GLY A 313 2.90 -19.72 -8.27
C GLY A 313 3.67 -19.62 -9.60
N PHE A 314 4.49 -20.62 -9.95
CA PHE A 314 5.37 -20.52 -11.12
C PHE A 314 4.59 -20.60 -12.44
N LYS A 315 4.53 -19.51 -13.19
CA LYS A 315 3.92 -19.48 -14.53
C LYS A 315 4.85 -20.14 -15.56
N LYS A 316 4.29 -20.99 -16.43
CA LYS A 316 5.05 -21.79 -17.42
C LYS A 316 5.84 -20.95 -18.45
N LYS A 317 5.43 -19.71 -18.71
CA LYS A 317 6.10 -18.79 -19.65
C LYS A 317 6.74 -17.62 -18.89
N PHE A 318 8.05 -17.45 -19.03
CA PHE A 318 8.81 -16.36 -18.42
C PHE A 318 8.61 -15.06 -19.24
N MET A 319 7.82 -14.11 -18.75
CA MET A 319 7.39 -12.90 -19.47
C MET A 319 7.69 -11.59 -18.71
N MET A 320 8.76 -11.55 -17.93
CA MET A 320 9.19 -10.38 -17.14
C MET A 320 9.20 -9.07 -17.92
N TRP A 321 9.73 -9.08 -19.15
CA TRP A 321 9.83 -7.87 -19.97
C TRP A 321 8.46 -7.29 -20.32
N GLN A 322 7.46 -8.16 -20.50
CA GLN A 322 6.12 -7.71 -20.83
C GLN A 322 5.44 -7.08 -19.60
N TYR A 323 5.63 -7.62 -18.40
CA TYR A 323 5.16 -6.98 -17.16
C TYR A 323 5.82 -5.60 -16.94
N ILE A 324 7.13 -5.48 -17.14
CA ILE A 324 7.82 -4.18 -17.06
C ILE A 324 7.25 -3.18 -18.07
N LYS A 325 7.00 -3.63 -19.31
CA LYS A 325 6.35 -2.79 -20.34
C LYS A 325 4.93 -2.39 -19.93
N ASN A 326 4.18 -3.27 -19.29
CA ASN A 326 2.83 -2.97 -18.80
C ASN A 326 2.87 -1.90 -17.71
N ILE A 327 3.82 -1.96 -16.77
CA ILE A 327 4.06 -0.90 -15.77
C ILE A 327 4.33 0.44 -16.47
N ALA A 328 5.21 0.45 -17.48
CA ALA A 328 5.49 1.66 -18.24
C ALA A 328 4.24 2.22 -18.96
N CYS A 329 3.36 1.35 -19.45
CA CYS A 329 2.08 1.73 -20.04
C CYS A 329 1.12 2.37 -19.02
N MET A 330 1.19 2.01 -17.73
CA MET A 330 0.34 2.60 -16.68
C MET A 330 0.59 4.09 -16.48
N TYR A 331 1.80 4.60 -16.77
CA TYR A 331 2.08 6.04 -16.70
C TYR A 331 1.30 6.87 -17.73
N ARG A 332 0.70 6.24 -18.75
CA ARG A 332 -0.19 6.93 -19.69
C ARG A 332 -1.55 7.28 -19.05
N LEU A 333 -1.90 6.64 -17.94
CA LEU A 333 -3.17 6.83 -17.26
C LEU A 333 -3.03 7.99 -16.25
N PRO A 334 -3.74 9.13 -16.44
CA PRO A 334 -3.60 10.31 -15.57
C PRO A 334 -3.94 10.01 -14.11
N ILE A 335 -4.87 9.08 -13.86
CA ILE A 335 -5.28 8.67 -12.52
C ILE A 335 -4.15 7.95 -11.79
N VAL A 336 -3.37 7.12 -12.48
CA VAL A 336 -2.21 6.43 -11.88
C VAL A 336 -1.15 7.46 -11.50
N LEU A 337 -0.89 8.43 -12.38
CA LEU A 337 0.04 9.54 -12.10
C LEU A 337 -0.41 10.35 -10.87
N TRP A 338 -1.71 10.69 -10.82
CA TRP A 338 -2.25 11.45 -9.71
C TRP A 338 -2.27 10.66 -8.39
N SER A 339 -2.65 9.38 -8.41
CA SER A 339 -2.57 8.52 -7.22
C SER A 339 -1.13 8.38 -6.72
N GLY A 340 -0.16 8.23 -7.62
CA GLY A 340 1.26 8.26 -7.28
C GLY A 340 1.69 9.59 -6.66
N PHE A 341 1.25 10.71 -7.25
CA PHE A 341 1.50 12.04 -6.73
C PHE A 341 0.89 12.28 -5.34
N LEU A 342 -0.38 11.92 -5.14
CA LEU A 342 -1.06 12.06 -3.85
C LEU A 342 -0.37 11.20 -2.80
N TYR A 343 -0.06 9.94 -3.10
CA TYR A 343 0.67 9.08 -2.18
C TYR A 343 2.04 9.69 -1.85
N GLY A 344 2.83 10.04 -2.86
CA GLY A 344 4.14 10.68 -2.66
C GLY A 344 4.06 11.96 -1.84
N ALA A 345 3.09 12.83 -2.13
CA ALA A 345 2.87 14.07 -1.38
C ALA A 345 2.59 13.83 0.09
N THR A 346 1.82 12.79 0.42
CA THR A 346 1.51 12.46 1.82
C THR A 346 2.74 11.91 2.54
N LEU A 347 3.54 11.08 1.85
CA LEU A 347 4.74 10.45 2.42
C LEU A 347 5.92 11.43 2.56
N ILE A 348 5.99 12.46 1.71
CA ILE A 348 6.97 13.54 1.83
C ILE A 348 6.93 14.18 3.23
N TRP A 349 5.73 14.46 3.76
CA TRP A 349 5.62 15.13 5.05
C TRP A 349 6.09 14.26 6.20
N TYR A 350 5.83 12.95 6.13
CA TYR A 350 6.45 11.98 7.03
C TYR A 350 7.99 12.05 6.97
N THR A 351 8.56 12.02 5.77
CA THR A 351 10.02 12.10 5.56
C THR A 351 10.62 13.41 6.09
N VAL A 352 9.96 14.55 5.85
CA VAL A 352 10.38 15.86 6.36
C VAL A 352 10.41 15.88 7.89
N MET A 353 9.39 15.30 8.53
CA MET A 353 9.31 15.23 9.98
C MET A 353 10.45 14.38 10.56
N ASN A 354 10.68 13.17 10.06
CA ASN A 354 11.77 12.33 10.58
C ASN A 354 13.15 12.93 10.34
N ALA A 355 13.35 13.61 9.21
CA ALA A 355 14.63 14.25 8.90
C ALA A 355 14.94 15.46 9.79
N THR A 356 13.90 16.11 10.35
CA THR A 356 14.05 17.33 11.17
C THR A 356 13.86 17.09 12.67
N GLU A 357 13.26 15.96 13.07
CA GLU A 357 12.95 15.61 14.47
C GLU A 357 14.16 15.69 15.41
N ALA A 358 15.20 14.89 15.15
CA ALA A 358 16.40 14.91 15.99
C ALA A 358 17.11 16.28 15.98
N MET A 359 17.03 17.04 14.89
CA MET A 359 17.64 18.38 14.80
C MET A 359 16.87 19.41 15.64
N VAL A 360 15.54 19.34 15.64
CA VAL A 360 14.65 20.30 16.32
C VAL A 360 14.56 20.00 17.82
N LEU A 361 14.38 18.74 18.20
CA LEU A 361 14.16 18.37 19.61
C LEU A 361 15.45 18.32 20.43
N ALA A 362 16.59 17.98 19.81
CA ALA A 362 17.88 18.00 20.51
C ALA A 362 18.45 19.42 20.69
N ALA A 363 18.00 20.39 19.90
CA ALA A 363 18.44 21.78 20.00
C ALA A 363 17.71 22.54 21.13
N PRO A 364 18.30 23.65 21.64
CA PRO A 364 17.58 24.59 22.51
C PRO A 364 16.33 25.14 21.81
N PRO A 365 15.18 25.30 22.50
CA PRO A 365 14.98 25.28 23.95
C PRO A 365 14.68 23.89 24.57
N TYR A 366 14.49 22.84 23.77
CA TYR A 366 14.01 21.54 24.26
C TYR A 366 15.13 20.67 24.84
N ASN A 367 16.30 20.64 24.21
CA ASN A 367 17.48 19.89 24.67
C ASN A 367 17.17 18.42 25.03
N PHE A 368 16.34 17.74 24.22
CA PHE A 368 15.97 16.35 24.48
C PHE A 368 17.18 15.42 24.31
N SER A 369 17.30 14.45 25.22
CA SER A 369 18.23 13.33 25.07
C SER A 369 17.78 12.39 23.96
N SER A 370 18.65 11.50 23.46
CA SER A 370 18.30 10.55 22.40
C SER A 370 17.11 9.65 22.75
N ALA A 371 16.91 9.30 24.04
CA ALA A 371 15.73 8.55 24.46
C ALA A 371 14.47 9.42 24.52
N MET A 372 14.58 10.71 24.86
CA MET A 372 13.44 11.63 24.80
C MET A 372 13.02 11.95 23.36
N CYS A 373 13.98 12.06 22.43
CA CYS A 373 13.72 12.10 20.99
C CYS A 373 13.04 10.81 20.52
N GLY A 374 13.55 9.64 20.93
CA GLY A 374 12.89 8.35 20.72
C GLY A 374 11.46 8.32 21.26
N LEU A 375 11.23 8.82 22.48
CA LEU A 375 9.91 8.88 23.11
C LEU A 375 8.94 9.80 22.37
N ALA A 376 9.42 10.83 21.66
CA ALA A 376 8.57 11.70 20.85
C ALA A 376 7.84 10.93 19.73
N TYR A 377 8.40 9.81 19.24
CA TYR A 377 7.75 8.93 18.26
C TYR A 377 6.53 8.17 18.81
N LEU A 378 6.32 8.17 20.13
CA LEU A 378 5.09 7.63 20.73
C LEU A 378 3.85 8.40 20.25
N SER A 379 3.98 9.71 20.01
CA SER A 379 2.89 10.55 19.50
C SER A 379 2.44 10.10 18.09
N PRO A 380 3.33 10.01 17.08
CA PRO A 380 3.03 9.35 15.80
C PRO A 380 2.38 7.97 15.91
N CYS A 381 2.85 7.11 16.83
CA CYS A 381 2.24 5.78 17.03
C CYS A 381 0.77 5.89 17.46
N ILE A 382 0.48 6.73 18.45
CA ILE A 382 -0.89 6.93 18.97
C ILE A 382 -1.80 7.50 17.89
N PHE A 383 -1.37 8.55 17.19
CA PHE A 383 -2.17 9.17 16.14
C PHE A 383 -2.39 8.26 14.93
N THR A 384 -1.40 7.45 14.56
CA THR A 384 -1.54 6.44 13.49
C THR A 384 -2.63 5.43 13.83
N CYS A 385 -2.67 4.93 15.07
CA CYS A 385 -3.71 4.01 15.53
C CYS A 385 -5.09 4.68 15.57
N ILE A 386 -5.21 5.92 16.06
CA ILE A 386 -6.49 6.64 16.16
C ILE A 386 -7.03 6.98 14.77
N LEU A 387 -6.21 7.63 13.93
CA LEU A 387 -6.65 8.08 12.61
C LEU A 387 -6.82 6.93 11.62
N TYR A 388 -6.29 5.74 11.91
CA TYR A 388 -6.63 4.53 11.17
C TYR A 388 -8.08 4.10 11.31
N PHE A 389 -8.60 4.06 12.54
CA PHE A 389 -10.02 3.71 12.73
C PHE A 389 -10.91 4.69 11.98
N TYR A 390 -10.50 5.96 11.96
CA TYR A 390 -11.15 6.95 11.11
C TYR A 390 -10.95 6.62 9.61
N ALA A 391 -9.72 6.37 9.14
CA ALA A 391 -9.40 6.13 7.74
C ALA A 391 -10.13 4.93 7.12
N GLY A 392 -10.07 3.77 7.76
CA GLY A 392 -10.70 2.56 7.21
C GLY A 392 -12.22 2.64 7.26
N TRP A 393 -12.77 2.91 8.44
CA TRP A 393 -14.22 2.89 8.65
C TRP A 393 -14.95 4.02 7.91
N THR A 394 -14.41 5.25 7.93
CA THR A 394 -15.11 6.37 7.29
C THR A 394 -15.07 6.27 5.77
N VAL A 395 -14.00 5.75 5.17
CA VAL A 395 -13.91 5.57 3.71
C VAL A 395 -14.95 4.56 3.24
N ASP A 396 -15.03 3.39 3.90
CA ASP A 396 -15.98 2.34 3.53
C ASP A 396 -17.43 2.80 3.81
N TRP A 397 -17.66 3.48 4.93
CA TRP A 397 -18.97 4.07 5.27
C TRP A 397 -19.41 5.17 4.28
N LEU A 398 -18.51 6.08 3.90
CA LEU A 398 -18.78 7.15 2.93
C LEU A 398 -19.17 6.56 1.58
N LYS A 399 -18.44 5.54 1.11
CA LYS A 399 -18.71 4.87 -0.16
C LYS A 399 -20.11 4.25 -0.17
N VAL A 400 -20.47 3.50 0.87
CA VAL A 400 -21.82 2.88 0.99
C VAL A 400 -22.92 3.93 1.16
N SER A 401 -22.66 4.98 1.93
CA SER A 401 -23.63 6.06 2.17
C SER A 401 -23.95 6.83 0.89
N ILE A 402 -22.93 7.17 0.09
CA ILE A 402 -23.09 7.84 -1.21
C ILE A 402 -23.76 6.90 -2.22
N ALA A 403 -23.35 5.62 -2.25
CA ALA A 403 -23.96 4.60 -3.10
C ALA A 403 -25.47 4.48 -2.85
N ARG A 404 -25.90 4.41 -1.59
CA ARG A 404 -27.32 4.35 -1.22
C ARG A 404 -28.10 5.57 -1.70
N LYS A 405 -27.50 6.77 -1.66
CA LYS A 405 -28.13 7.99 -2.17
C LYS A 405 -28.25 8.04 -3.69
N ARG A 406 -27.41 7.29 -4.42
CA ARG A 406 -27.38 7.22 -5.90
C ARG A 406 -28.03 5.94 -6.45
N GLY A 407 -28.91 5.29 -5.69
CA GLY A 407 -29.59 4.09 -6.13
C GLY A 407 -28.66 2.88 -6.32
N GLY A 408 -27.61 2.76 -5.51
CA GLY A 408 -26.69 1.61 -5.51
C GLY A 408 -25.48 1.75 -6.45
N ARG A 409 -25.44 2.80 -7.27
CA ARG A 409 -24.30 3.13 -8.15
C ARG A 409 -23.15 3.73 -7.36
N THR A 410 -21.95 3.25 -7.60
CA THR A 410 -20.74 3.69 -6.89
C THR A 410 -19.68 4.10 -7.87
N GLU A 411 -19.01 5.20 -7.56
CA GLU A 411 -17.87 5.67 -8.32
C GLU A 411 -16.63 5.61 -7.45
N ALA A 412 -15.48 5.29 -8.06
CA ALA A 412 -14.20 5.21 -7.35
C ALA A 412 -13.86 6.53 -6.62
N GLU A 413 -14.32 7.69 -7.13
CA GLU A 413 -14.07 9.01 -6.55
C GLU A 413 -14.78 9.26 -5.21
N ASP A 414 -15.87 8.55 -4.90
CA ASP A 414 -16.70 8.83 -3.72
C ASP A 414 -15.93 8.74 -2.39
N ARG A 415 -14.83 7.96 -2.33
CA ARG A 415 -13.95 7.84 -1.16
C ARG A 415 -13.10 9.09 -0.89
N LEU A 416 -12.80 9.89 -1.92
CA LEU A 416 -11.82 10.99 -1.82
C LEU A 416 -12.27 12.11 -0.88
N TRP A 417 -13.56 12.17 -0.53
CA TRP A 417 -14.08 13.08 0.50
C TRP A 417 -13.38 12.94 1.87
N ALA A 418 -12.84 11.76 2.19
CA ALA A 418 -12.04 11.56 3.40
C ALA A 418 -10.79 12.44 3.46
N LEU A 419 -10.28 12.92 2.31
CA LEU A 419 -9.12 13.81 2.24
C LEU A 419 -9.42 15.24 2.71
N LEU A 420 -10.69 15.64 2.84
CA LEU A 420 -11.07 16.96 3.33
C LEU A 420 -10.51 17.22 4.73
N LEU A 421 -10.54 16.21 5.60
CA LEU A 421 -9.97 16.29 6.95
C LEU A 421 -8.47 16.56 6.90
N TYR A 422 -7.75 15.86 6.02
CA TYR A 422 -6.31 16.03 5.86
C TYR A 422 -5.99 17.40 5.26
N MET A 423 -6.74 17.88 4.28
CA MET A 423 -6.51 19.19 3.68
C MET A 423 -6.49 20.33 4.71
N ILE A 424 -7.33 20.25 5.76
CA ILE A 424 -7.41 21.27 6.82
C ILE A 424 -6.37 21.01 7.92
N LEU A 425 -6.30 19.78 8.42
CA LEU A 425 -5.46 19.47 9.58
C LEU A 425 -3.97 19.31 9.22
N GLY A 426 -3.65 18.91 8.00
CA GLY A 426 -2.28 18.68 7.54
C GLY A 426 -1.40 19.93 7.59
N PRO A 427 -1.78 21.02 6.92
CA PRO A 427 -1.06 22.30 7.00
C PRO A 427 -0.95 22.82 8.44
N SER A 428 -2.03 22.69 9.21
CA SER A 428 -2.07 23.10 10.62
C SER A 428 -1.05 22.34 11.47
N ALA A 429 -0.90 21.03 11.24
CA ALA A 429 0.06 20.18 11.93
C ALA A 429 1.52 20.51 11.55
N LEU A 430 1.78 20.79 10.27
CA LEU A 430 3.10 21.23 9.77
C LEU A 430 3.52 22.57 10.37
N ILE A 431 2.60 23.54 10.45
CA ILE A 431 2.83 24.84 11.09
C ILE A 431 3.12 24.64 12.57
N LEU A 432 2.33 23.82 13.26
CA LEU A 432 2.49 23.57 14.68
C LEU A 432 3.85 22.94 15.01
N TRP A 433 4.36 22.05 14.16
CA TRP A 433 5.71 21.50 14.29
C TRP A 433 6.78 22.57 14.06
N GLY A 434 6.81 23.19 12.87
CA GLY A 434 7.95 24.04 12.49
C GLY A 434 7.93 25.45 13.08
N VAL A 435 6.79 26.14 12.96
CA VAL A 435 6.64 27.50 13.52
C VAL A 435 6.56 27.43 15.03
N GLY A 436 5.89 26.41 15.57
CA GLY A 436 5.86 26.16 17.02
C GLY A 436 7.25 25.94 17.60
N ALA A 437 8.06 25.10 16.97
CA ALA A 437 9.44 24.87 17.40
C ALA A 437 10.30 26.14 17.32
N TYR A 438 10.14 26.95 16.27
CA TYR A 438 10.88 28.22 16.13
C TYR A 438 10.58 29.22 17.26
N HIS A 439 9.31 29.33 17.66
CA HIS A 439 8.91 30.19 18.77
C HIS A 439 9.14 29.57 20.16
N GLY A 440 9.67 28.34 20.22
CA GLY A 440 9.95 27.66 21.48
C GLY A 440 8.71 27.39 22.33
N ILE A 441 7.56 27.07 21.69
CA ILE A 441 6.34 26.73 22.42
C ILE A 441 6.55 25.49 23.29
N HIS A 442 5.67 25.22 24.25
CA HIS A 442 5.75 24.02 25.07
C HIS A 442 5.89 22.75 24.20
N TRP A 443 6.83 21.86 24.55
CA TRP A 443 7.20 20.67 23.77
C TRP A 443 6.00 19.82 23.35
N PHE A 444 4.97 19.77 24.19
CA PHE A 444 3.72 19.05 23.91
C PHE A 444 3.08 19.49 22.59
N GLY A 445 3.03 20.80 22.31
CA GLY A 445 2.43 21.32 21.08
C GLY A 445 3.16 20.83 19.83
N VAL A 446 4.50 20.87 19.87
CA VAL A 446 5.35 20.39 18.77
C VAL A 446 5.18 18.88 18.56
N VAL A 447 5.26 18.09 19.63
CA VAL A 447 5.07 16.62 19.58
C VAL A 447 3.65 16.23 19.16
N PHE A 448 2.63 17.02 19.50
CA PHE A 448 1.27 16.83 19.01
C PHE A 448 1.17 17.07 17.50
N GLY A 449 1.78 18.15 16.98
CA GLY A 449 1.85 18.42 15.55
C GLY A 449 2.58 17.33 14.77
N PHE A 450 3.64 16.78 15.35
CA PHE A 450 4.36 15.62 14.80
C PHE A 450 3.44 14.40 14.65
N GLY A 451 2.74 14.04 15.74
CA GLY A 451 1.83 12.90 15.74
C GLY A 451 0.63 13.09 14.81
N LEU A 452 0.03 14.28 14.82
CA LEU A 452 -1.09 14.59 13.94
C LEU A 452 -0.70 14.48 12.46
N THR A 453 0.45 15.03 12.07
CA THR A 453 0.97 14.88 10.70
C THR A 453 1.14 13.40 10.33
N ALA A 454 1.76 12.62 11.21
CA ALA A 454 1.98 11.19 11.03
C ALA A 454 0.70 10.40 10.81
N GLY A 455 -0.33 10.61 11.65
CA GLY A 455 -1.60 9.90 11.50
C GLY A 455 -2.40 10.34 10.25
N LEU A 456 -2.29 11.60 9.83
CA LEU A 456 -2.92 12.08 8.59
C LEU A 456 -2.26 11.46 7.34
N CYS A 457 -0.97 11.13 7.37
CA CYS A 457 -0.29 10.44 6.27
C CYS A 457 -0.93 9.07 5.97
N VAL A 458 -1.48 8.38 6.98
CA VAL A 458 -2.23 7.12 6.82
C VAL A 458 -3.47 7.34 5.95
N LEU A 459 -4.24 8.40 6.23
CA LEU A 459 -5.44 8.75 5.48
C LEU A 459 -5.11 9.02 4.00
N GLY A 460 -4.05 9.78 3.75
CA GLY A 460 -3.61 10.10 2.38
C GLY A 460 -3.19 8.86 1.59
N CYS A 461 -2.36 8.00 2.21
CA CYS A 461 -1.88 6.75 1.65
C CYS A 461 -3.03 5.79 1.28
N VAL A 462 -3.92 5.49 2.24
CA VAL A 462 -5.02 4.54 2.03
C VAL A 462 -5.93 5.01 0.89
N ASN A 463 -6.27 6.30 0.84
CA ASN A 463 -7.12 6.84 -0.22
C ASN A 463 -6.45 6.80 -1.59
N ALA A 464 -5.17 7.14 -1.69
CA ALA A 464 -4.45 7.15 -2.97
C ALA A 464 -4.34 5.75 -3.59
N VAL A 465 -3.94 4.75 -2.79
CA VAL A 465 -3.78 3.35 -3.23
C VAL A 465 -5.12 2.73 -3.58
N THR A 466 -6.10 2.84 -2.67
CA THR A 466 -7.40 2.23 -2.89
C THR A 466 -8.14 2.85 -4.08
N TYR A 467 -8.00 4.16 -4.33
CA TYR A 467 -8.53 4.79 -5.53
C TYR A 467 -7.90 4.23 -6.81
N ALA A 468 -6.58 4.02 -6.84
CA ALA A 468 -5.90 3.46 -8.00
C ALA A 468 -6.37 2.03 -8.30
N ILE A 469 -6.49 1.19 -7.27
CA ILE A 469 -6.93 -0.20 -7.40
C ILE A 469 -8.42 -0.28 -7.76
N ASP A 470 -9.28 0.59 -7.20
CA ASP A 470 -10.69 0.67 -7.59
C ASP A 470 -10.83 1.00 -9.08
N CYS A 471 -10.02 1.93 -9.60
CA CYS A 471 -10.08 2.33 -11.00
C CYS A 471 -9.60 1.22 -11.95
N TYR A 472 -8.58 0.45 -11.55
CA TYR A 472 -7.84 -0.46 -12.43
C TYR A 472 -7.56 -1.81 -11.76
N HIS A 473 -8.61 -2.48 -11.29
CA HIS A 473 -8.48 -3.70 -10.48
C HIS A 473 -7.78 -4.85 -11.19
N GLU A 474 -8.11 -5.09 -12.47
CA GLU A 474 -7.56 -6.19 -13.28
C GLU A 474 -6.04 -6.11 -13.48
N MET A 475 -5.46 -4.91 -13.39
CA MET A 475 -4.02 -4.66 -13.51
C MET A 475 -3.46 -4.03 -12.23
N SER A 476 -4.04 -4.40 -11.08
CA SER A 476 -3.68 -3.84 -9.77
C SER A 476 -2.19 -3.98 -9.46
N GLY A 477 -1.56 -5.09 -9.87
CA GLY A 477 -0.13 -5.33 -9.69
C GLY A 477 0.75 -4.28 -10.37
N GLU A 478 0.49 -3.99 -11.65
CA GLU A 478 1.24 -3.00 -12.43
C GLU A 478 0.94 -1.56 -12.01
N VAL A 479 -0.32 -1.29 -11.66
CA VAL A 479 -0.77 0.03 -11.20
C VAL A 479 -0.09 0.39 -9.88
N ILE A 480 -0.08 -0.53 -8.91
CA ILE A 480 0.60 -0.33 -7.62
C ILE A 480 2.09 -0.09 -7.83
N ALA A 481 2.76 -0.89 -8.67
CA ALA A 481 4.18 -0.69 -8.96
C ALA A 481 4.46 0.70 -9.55
N ALA A 482 3.63 1.18 -10.49
CA ALA A 482 3.77 2.52 -11.05
C ALA A 482 3.56 3.63 -10.00
N VAL A 483 2.54 3.49 -9.13
CA VAL A 483 2.26 4.42 -8.03
C VAL A 483 3.45 4.49 -7.06
N VAL A 484 4.03 3.34 -6.71
CA VAL A 484 5.17 3.24 -5.78
C VAL A 484 6.44 3.89 -6.35
N VAL A 485 6.72 3.73 -7.64
CA VAL A 485 7.87 4.42 -8.25
C VAL A 485 7.74 5.93 -8.12
N ILE A 486 6.55 6.49 -8.38
CA ILE A 486 6.29 7.94 -8.27
C ILE A 486 6.46 8.40 -6.82
N ARG A 487 5.85 7.68 -5.87
CA ARG A 487 5.88 8.09 -4.44
C ARG A 487 7.31 8.13 -3.89
N ASN A 488 8.16 7.21 -4.33
CA ASN A 488 9.55 7.12 -3.86
C ASN A 488 10.49 8.10 -4.55
N LEU A 489 10.27 8.41 -5.83
CA LEU A 489 10.99 9.49 -6.50
C LEU A 489 10.74 10.83 -5.81
N MET A 490 9.48 11.08 -5.43
CA MET A 490 9.09 12.26 -4.66
C MET A 490 9.74 12.29 -3.27
N SER A 491 9.76 11.15 -2.59
CA SER A 491 10.38 11.03 -1.27
C SER A 491 11.89 11.26 -1.31
N PHE A 492 12.58 10.71 -2.32
CA PHE A 492 14.01 10.95 -2.56
C PHE A 492 14.30 12.44 -2.78
N ALA A 493 13.52 13.10 -3.66
CA ALA A 493 13.72 14.51 -3.97
C ALA A 493 13.65 15.40 -2.72
N VAL A 494 12.70 15.11 -1.81
CA VAL A 494 12.58 15.88 -0.57
C VAL A 494 13.61 15.46 0.48
N SER A 495 13.94 14.18 0.64
CA SER A 495 15.02 13.73 1.53
C SER A 495 16.35 14.42 1.19
N TYR A 496 16.65 14.56 -0.11
CA TYR A 496 17.86 15.23 -0.57
C TYR A 496 17.79 16.76 -0.36
N GLY A 497 16.62 17.36 -0.59
CA GLY A 497 16.43 18.81 -0.54
C GLY A 497 16.16 19.40 0.85
N ILE A 498 15.66 18.63 1.82
CA ILE A 498 15.14 19.19 3.09
C ILE A 498 16.23 19.82 3.96
N THR A 499 17.39 19.18 4.10
CA THR A 499 18.46 19.71 4.96
C THR A 499 19.02 21.04 4.41
N PRO A 500 19.36 21.16 3.11
CA PRO A 500 19.70 22.46 2.51
C PRO A 500 18.56 23.48 2.61
N TRP A 501 17.31 23.06 2.42
CA TRP A 501 16.16 23.96 2.48
C TRP A 501 16.04 24.61 3.85
N VAL A 502 16.02 23.81 4.93
CA VAL A 502 15.96 24.31 6.31
C VAL A 502 17.15 25.21 6.65
N LYS A 503 18.37 24.86 6.20
CA LYS A 503 19.57 25.67 6.45
C LYS A 503 19.54 27.03 5.77
N ASN A 504 19.01 27.12 4.54
CA ASN A 504 19.03 28.34 3.74
C ASN A 504 17.88 29.30 4.07
N THR A 505 16.66 28.79 4.26
CA THR A 505 15.47 29.63 4.49
C THR A 505 15.08 29.76 5.97
N GLY A 506 15.69 28.96 6.85
CA GLY A 506 15.35 28.88 8.27
C GLY A 506 14.13 28.00 8.54
N LEU A 507 14.00 27.52 9.78
CA LEU A 507 12.96 26.55 10.17
C LEU A 507 11.54 27.09 9.94
N GLN A 508 11.27 28.32 10.40
CA GLN A 508 9.93 28.93 10.34
C GLN A 508 9.41 29.05 8.90
N ASN A 509 10.17 29.72 8.02
CA ASN A 509 9.76 29.96 6.64
C ASN A 509 9.64 28.66 5.85
N THR A 510 10.51 27.69 6.13
CA THR A 510 10.47 26.36 5.50
C THR A 510 9.16 25.65 5.81
N PHE A 511 8.72 25.64 7.07
CA PHE A 511 7.48 24.95 7.45
C PHE A 511 6.20 25.72 7.09
N ILE A 512 6.25 27.05 7.01
CA ILE A 512 5.15 27.84 6.43
C ILE A 512 4.98 27.47 4.95
N ALA A 513 6.06 27.46 4.17
CA ALA A 513 6.03 27.05 2.78
C ALA A 513 5.57 25.59 2.63
N ALA A 514 6.08 24.68 3.45
CA ALA A 514 5.66 23.29 3.49
C ALA A 514 4.14 23.14 3.74
N ALA A 515 3.56 23.95 4.64
CA ALA A 515 2.14 23.92 4.93
C ALA A 515 1.27 24.32 3.72
N PHE A 516 1.64 25.37 2.99
CA PHE A 516 0.93 25.77 1.77
C PHE A 516 1.13 24.78 0.61
N ILE A 517 2.32 24.19 0.48
CA ILE A 517 2.57 23.12 -0.49
C ILE A 517 1.73 21.89 -0.13
N CYS A 518 1.63 21.53 1.15
CA CYS A 518 0.76 20.45 1.63
C CYS A 518 -0.71 20.72 1.28
N LEU A 519 -1.20 21.93 1.57
CA LEU A 519 -2.56 22.34 1.23
C LEU A 519 -2.83 22.19 -0.27
N PHE A 520 -1.91 22.65 -1.11
CA PHE A 520 -2.03 22.52 -2.56
C PHE A 520 -2.01 21.06 -3.01
N CYS A 521 -1.01 20.29 -2.58
CA CYS A 521 -0.86 18.89 -2.97
C CYS A 521 -2.09 18.05 -2.61
N ILE A 522 -2.57 18.17 -1.36
CA ILE A 522 -3.77 17.45 -0.92
C ILE A 522 -4.99 18.01 -1.65
N GLY A 523 -5.14 19.34 -1.76
CA GLY A 523 -6.26 20.02 -2.41
C GLY A 523 -6.50 19.65 -3.88
N THR A 524 -5.50 19.07 -4.56
CA THR A 524 -5.68 18.50 -5.91
C THR A 524 -6.78 17.43 -5.99
N PHE A 525 -7.19 16.83 -4.86
CA PHE A 525 -8.30 15.88 -4.83
C PHE A 525 -9.62 16.46 -5.34
N PHE A 526 -9.89 17.76 -5.15
CA PHE A 526 -11.09 18.40 -5.71
C PHE A 526 -11.12 18.37 -7.24
N VAL A 527 -9.97 18.55 -7.87
CA VAL A 527 -9.86 18.46 -9.34
C VAL A 527 -10.16 17.05 -9.80
N MET A 528 -9.67 16.04 -9.07
CA MET A 528 -9.94 14.64 -9.40
C MET A 528 -11.37 14.20 -9.11
N MET A 529 -12.01 14.76 -8.09
CA MET A 529 -13.45 14.56 -7.86
C MET A 529 -14.30 14.99 -9.05
N LEU A 530 -13.92 16.09 -9.72
CA LEU A 530 -14.66 16.63 -10.86
C LEU A 530 -14.26 15.96 -12.19
N THR A 531 -12.98 15.64 -12.36
CA THR A 531 -12.43 15.18 -13.65
C THR A 531 -12.13 13.68 -13.72
N GLY A 532 -12.14 12.96 -12.59
CA GLY A 532 -11.76 11.55 -12.51
C GLY A 532 -12.53 10.67 -13.49
N LYS A 533 -13.86 10.79 -13.48
CA LYS A 533 -14.74 10.07 -14.43
C LYS A 533 -14.43 10.38 -15.89
N TYR A 534 -14.18 11.65 -16.22
CA TYR A 534 -13.80 12.06 -17.58
C TYR A 534 -12.52 11.35 -18.04
N TRP A 535 -11.50 11.29 -17.18
CA TRP A 535 -10.25 10.60 -17.48
C TRP A 535 -10.48 9.08 -17.63
N ARG A 536 -11.24 8.43 -16.74
CA ARG A 536 -11.56 6.99 -16.82
C ARG A 536 -12.28 6.63 -18.11
N THR A 537 -13.25 7.43 -18.54
CA THR A 537 -13.95 7.20 -19.81
C THR A 537 -13.03 7.39 -21.00
N LYS A 538 -12.19 8.43 -21.00
CA LYS A 538 -11.27 8.71 -22.12
C LYS A 538 -10.17 7.66 -22.27
N THR A 539 -9.64 7.12 -21.17
CA THR A 539 -8.59 6.09 -21.18
C THR A 539 -9.13 4.66 -21.11
N GLY A 540 -10.44 4.47 -20.97
CA GLY A 540 -11.08 3.16 -20.80
C GLY A 540 -10.75 2.19 -21.92
N THR A 541 -10.87 2.61 -23.19
CA THR A 541 -10.55 1.75 -24.35
C THR A 541 -9.09 1.31 -24.37
N PHE A 542 -8.17 2.19 -23.94
CA PHE A 542 -6.74 1.85 -23.87
C PHE A 542 -6.48 0.82 -22.76
N TYR A 543 -7.09 1.01 -21.59
CA TYR A 543 -6.98 0.08 -20.47
C TYR A 543 -7.53 -1.31 -20.83
N TRP A 544 -8.74 -1.39 -21.37
CA TRP A 544 -9.34 -2.68 -21.74
C TRP A 544 -8.56 -3.43 -22.81
N LYS A 545 -7.93 -2.72 -23.77
CA LYS A 545 -7.00 -3.34 -24.74
C LYS A 545 -5.76 -3.95 -24.05
N LEU A 546 -5.24 -3.30 -23.00
CA LEU A 546 -4.13 -3.86 -22.23
C LEU A 546 -4.55 -5.12 -21.48
N VAL A 547 -5.72 -5.11 -20.86
CA VAL A 547 -6.30 -6.27 -20.15
C VAL A 547 -6.52 -7.43 -21.12
N GLU A 548 -7.10 -7.17 -22.30
CA GLU A 548 -7.30 -8.20 -23.33
C GLU A 548 -5.97 -8.84 -23.73
N LYS A 549 -4.97 -8.02 -24.03
CA LYS A 549 -3.65 -8.49 -24.40
C LYS A 549 -3.00 -9.33 -23.28
N GLN A 550 -3.19 -8.95 -22.01
CA GLN A 550 -2.70 -9.74 -20.87
C GLN A 550 -3.40 -11.10 -20.76
N ARG A 551 -4.72 -11.14 -20.98
CA ARG A 551 -5.50 -12.39 -20.99
C ARG A 551 -5.04 -13.32 -22.11
N GLU A 552 -4.86 -12.80 -23.34
CA GLU A 552 -4.34 -13.57 -24.48
C GLU A 552 -2.97 -14.19 -24.21
N MET A 553 -2.13 -13.47 -23.46
CA MET A 553 -0.80 -13.94 -23.07
C MET A 553 -0.81 -14.92 -21.89
N GLY A 554 -1.96 -15.17 -21.25
CA GLY A 554 -2.07 -16.02 -20.04
C GLY A 554 -1.45 -15.38 -18.80
N MET A 555 -1.41 -14.05 -18.74
CA MET A 555 -0.83 -13.28 -17.63
C MET A 555 -1.86 -12.75 -16.65
N ALA A 556 -3.15 -12.81 -16.99
CA ALA A 556 -4.22 -12.39 -16.08
C ALA A 556 -4.20 -13.22 -14.79
N HIS A 557 -4.65 -12.59 -13.70
CA HIS A 557 -4.70 -13.12 -12.35
C HIS A 557 -6.15 -13.08 -11.84
#